data_AF-A0A7K3J095-F1
#
_entry.id   AF-A0A7K3J095-F1
#
_cell.length_a   1.000
_cell.length_b   1.000
_cell.length_c   1.000
_cell.angle_alpha   90.00
_cell.angle_beta   90.00
_cell.angle_gamma   90.00
#
_symmetry.space_group_name_H-M   'P 1'
#
loop_
_entity.id
_entity.type
_entity.pdbx_description
1 polymer ?
#
loop_
_entity_poly.entity_id
_entity_poly.type
_entity_poly.pdbx_seq_one_letter_code
_entity_poly.pdbx_strand_id
1 'polypeptide(L)'
;MTFLVIVITLVLIFDFINGFHDSANSIATVVSTKVLSPFSAVALAATFNFVAFLIFPLKVAHTIGKGVIDPDIVTLNLIISAVSAAIIWNLIT
;
A
#
# COMPACT_ATOMS: atom_id res chain seq x y z
N MET A 1 -16.82 13.65 -11.87
CA MET A 1 -16.89 12.25 -11.39
C MET A 1 -15.88 11.35 -12.10
N THR A 2 -15.75 11.41 -13.42
CA THR A 2 -14.74 10.64 -14.18
C THR A 2 -13.32 10.76 -13.63
N PHE A 3 -12.87 11.99 -13.32
CA PHE A 3 -11.52 12.22 -12.80
C PHE A 3 -11.28 11.54 -11.44
N LEU A 4 -12.24 11.63 -10.52
CA LEU A 4 -12.15 10.96 -9.21
C LEU A 4 -12.04 9.44 -9.36
N VAL A 5 -12.82 8.84 -10.27
CA VAL A 5 -12.78 7.39 -10.54
C VAL A 5 -11.40 6.95 -11.06
N ILE A 6 -10.76 7.77 -11.91
CA ILE A 6 -9.39 7.50 -12.38
C ILE A 6 -8.41 7.53 -11.21
N VAL A 7 -8.49 8.54 -10.35
CA VAL A 7 -7.62 8.66 -9.17
C VAL A 7 -7.79 7.46 -8.24
N ILE A 8 -9.03 7.08 -7.93
CA ILE A 8 -9.30 5.91 -7.07
C ILE A 8 -8.74 4.64 -7.71
N THR A 9 -8.94 4.44 -9.02
CA THR A 9 -8.39 3.30 -9.74
C THR A 9 -6.87 3.24 -9.63
N LEU A 10 -6.18 4.38 -9.79
CA LEU A 10 -4.72 4.45 -9.64
C LEU A 10 -4.26 4.19 -8.21
N VAL A 11 -4.97 4.69 -7.20
CA VAL A 11 -4.66 4.40 -5.79
C VAL A 11 -4.79 2.90 -5.50
N LEU A 12 -5.83 2.24 -6.03
CA LEU A 12 -5.99 0.79 -5.88
C LEU A 12 -4.87 0.00 -6.58
N ILE A 13 -4.42 0.47 -7.75
CA ILE A 13 -3.27 -0.12 -8.46
C ILE A 13 -2.00 0.05 -7.61
N PHE A 14 -1.77 1.24 -7.07
CA PHE A 14 -0.64 1.51 -6.20
C PHE A 14 -0.66 0.60 -4.96
N ASP A 15 -1.80 0.50 -4.27
CA ASP A 15 -1.93 -0.34 -3.07
C ASP A 15 -1.62 -1.81 -3.37
N PHE A 16 -2.04 -2.32 -4.53
CA PHE A 16 -1.69 -3.67 -4.97
C PHE A 16 -0.19 -3.85 -5.21
N ILE A 17 0.43 -2.93 -5.98
CA ILE A 17 1.86 -2.98 -6.29
C ILE A 17 2.69 -2.84 -5.02
N ASN A 18 2.31 -1.91 -4.14
CA ASN A 18 2.98 -1.69 -2.87
C ASN A 18 2.86 -2.91 -1.95
N GLY A 19 1.68 -3.53 -1.88
CA GLY A 19 1.48 -4.77 -1.14
C GLY A 19 2.30 -5.94 -1.69
N PHE A 20 2.47 -6.05 -3.01
CA PHE A 20 3.36 -7.04 -3.63
C PHE A 20 4.81 -6.83 -3.19
N HIS A 21 5.30 -5.60 -3.32
CA HIS A 21 6.67 -5.24 -2.96
C HIS A 21 6.96 -5.49 -1.46
N ASP A 22 6.02 -5.13 -0.58
CA ASP A 22 6.15 -5.30 0.88
C ASP A 22 5.91 -6.73 1.37
N SER A 23 5.18 -7.55 0.60
CA SER A 23 4.91 -8.95 0.97
C SER A 23 6.21 -9.74 1.19
N ALA A 24 7.25 -9.44 0.41
CA ALA A 24 8.56 -10.07 0.53
C ALA A 24 9.17 -9.87 1.92
N ASN A 25 9.03 -8.66 2.49
CA ASN A 25 9.54 -8.33 3.84
C ASN A 25 8.83 -9.13 4.93
N SER A 26 7.55 -9.44 4.74
CA SER A 26 6.73 -10.18 5.72
C SER A 26 6.95 -11.69 5.68
N ILE A 27 7.37 -12.24 4.53
CA ILE A 27 7.44 -13.69 4.31
C ILE A 27 8.87 -14.25 4.22
N ALA A 28 9.88 -13.39 4.06
CA ALA A 28 11.27 -13.82 3.80
C ALA A 28 11.78 -14.84 4.82
N THR A 29 11.49 -14.65 6.11
CA THR A 29 11.96 -15.53 7.20
C THR A 29 11.30 -16.91 7.16
N VAL A 30 9.97 -16.97 7.03
CA VAL A 30 9.21 -18.24 7.02
C VAL A 30 9.42 -19.05 5.74
N VAL A 31 9.64 -18.38 4.61
CA VAL A 31 9.94 -19.04 3.33
C VAL A 31 11.38 -19.52 3.27
N SER A 32 12.36 -18.71 3.71
CA SER A 32 13.78 -19.11 3.70
C SER A 32 14.09 -20.26 4.67
N THR A 33 13.41 -20.30 5.81
CA THR A 33 13.49 -21.41 6.78
C THR A 33 12.67 -22.63 6.36
N LYS A 34 11.91 -22.54 5.26
CA LYS A 34 11.05 -23.60 4.72
C LYS A 34 9.95 -24.06 5.68
N VAL A 35 9.54 -23.21 6.62
CA VAL A 35 8.42 -23.49 7.53
C VAL A 35 7.10 -23.45 6.78
N LEU A 36 6.96 -22.56 5.79
CA LEU A 36 5.80 -22.45 4.92
C LEU A 36 6.21 -22.46 3.44
N SER A 37 5.32 -22.97 2.59
CA SER A 37 5.45 -22.78 1.14
C SER A 37 5.24 -21.29 0.79
N PRO A 38 5.80 -20.79 -0.33
CA PRO A 38 5.65 -19.39 -0.73
C PRO A 38 4.19 -18.95 -0.81
N PHE A 39 3.31 -19.79 -1.38
CA PHE A 39 1.90 -19.47 -1.51
C PHE A 39 1.20 -19.35 -0.14
N SER A 40 1.43 -20.31 0.77
CA SER A 40 0.85 -20.26 2.11
C SER A 40 1.35 -19.05 2.91
N ALA A 41 2.63 -18.67 2.74
CA ALA A 41 3.19 -17.50 3.40
C ALA A 41 2.55 -16.20 2.90
N VAL A 42 2.35 -16.05 1.59
CA VAL A 42 1.64 -14.89 1.01
C VAL A 42 0.19 -14.85 1.47
N ALA A 43 -0.52 -15.99 1.48
CA ALA A 43 -1.90 -16.06 1.95
C ALA A 43 -2.03 -15.62 3.42
N LEU A 44 -1.08 -16.04 4.26
CA LEU A 44 -1.00 -15.62 5.65
C LEU A 44 -0.74 -14.11 5.76
N ALA A 45 0.25 -13.59 5.04
CA ALA A 45 0.60 -12.18 5.04
C ALA A 45 -0.56 -11.28 4.57
N ALA A 46 -1.25 -11.67 3.51
CA ALA A 46 -2.43 -10.97 2.99
C ALA A 46 -3.58 -10.98 4.00
N THR A 47 -3.85 -12.12 4.64
CA THR A 47 -4.90 -12.26 5.66
C THR A 47 -4.64 -11.33 6.83
N PHE A 48 -3.43 -11.36 7.40
CA PHE A 48 -3.10 -10.53 8.56
C PHE A 48 -2.98 -9.04 8.21
N ASN A 49 -2.53 -8.67 7.00
CA ASN A 49 -2.59 -7.27 6.54
C ASN A 49 -4.03 -6.76 6.48
N PHE A 50 -4.94 -7.56 5.91
CA PHE A 50 -6.35 -7.18 5.83
C PHE A 50 -7.00 -7.09 7.21
N VAL A 51 -6.75 -8.07 8.09
CA VAL A 51 -7.25 -8.05 9.47
C VAL A 51 -6.70 -6.86 10.25
N ALA A 52 -5.42 -6.50 10.05
CA ALA A 52 -4.83 -5.35 10.72
C ALA A 52 -5.54 -4.05 10.37
N PHE A 53 -5.95 -3.85 9.11
CA PHE A 53 -6.76 -2.70 8.69
C PHE A 53 -8.10 -2.61 9.44
N LEU A 54 -8.73 -3.74 9.79
CA LEU A 54 -10.02 -3.76 10.48
C LEU A 54 -9.91 -3.50 11.99
N ILE A 55 -8.81 -3.92 12.62
CA ILE A 55 -8.64 -3.89 14.07
C ILE A 55 -7.89 -2.64 14.53
N PHE A 56 -6.86 -2.21 13.80
CA PHE A 56 -5.97 -1.14 14.24
C PHE A 56 -6.42 0.23 13.72
N PRO A 57 -6.36 1.28 14.55
CA PRO A 57 -6.65 2.63 14.10
C PRO A 57 -5.65 3.13 13.05
N LEU A 58 -6.13 3.90 12.07
CA LEU A 58 -5.34 4.47 10.95
C LEU A 58 -4.45 5.65 11.37
N LYS A 59 -3.71 5.53 12.48
CA LYS A 59 -2.87 6.59 13.04
C LYS A 59 -1.77 7.05 12.09
N VAL A 60 -1.16 6.12 11.35
CA VAL A 60 -0.12 6.46 10.36
C VAL A 60 -0.72 7.32 9.24
N ALA A 61 -1.86 6.91 8.67
CA ALA A 61 -2.53 7.69 7.63
C ALA A 61 -2.91 9.10 8.13
N HIS A 62 -3.41 9.23 9.36
CA HIS A 62 -3.69 10.54 9.95
C HIS A 62 -2.43 11.38 10.17
N THR A 63 -1.36 10.77 10.64
CA THR A 63 -0.08 11.47 10.90
C THR A 63 0.54 11.95 9.59
N ILE A 64 0.54 11.13 8.55
CA ILE A 64 1.04 11.54 7.24
C ILE A 64 0.13 12.62 6.66
N GLY A 65 -1.19 12.40 6.62
CA GLY A 65 -2.14 13.28 5.94
C GLY A 65 -2.43 14.63 6.61
N LYS A 66 -2.08 14.80 7.89
CA LYS A 66 -2.27 16.08 8.62
C LYS A 66 -1.05 16.57 9.39
N GLY A 67 -0.10 15.68 9.70
CA GLY A 67 1.09 16.01 10.49
C GLY A 67 2.35 16.20 9.66
N VAL A 68 2.39 15.67 8.43
CA VAL A 68 3.54 15.80 7.53
C VAL A 68 3.23 16.70 6.35
N ILE A 69 2.05 16.57 5.75
CA ILE A 69 1.59 17.44 4.67
C ILE A 69 0.56 18.44 5.19
N ASP A 70 0.58 19.64 4.62
CA ASP A 70 -0.48 20.63 4.81
C ASP A 70 -1.77 20.14 4.11
N PRO A 71 -2.89 19.91 4.82
CA PRO A 71 -4.13 19.45 4.22
C PRO A 71 -4.70 20.41 3.18
N ASP A 72 -4.42 21.71 3.28
CA ASP A 72 -5.03 22.75 2.44
C ASP A 72 -4.51 22.71 0.99
N ILE A 73 -3.36 22.09 0.76
CA ILE A 73 -2.78 21.91 -0.58
C ILE A 73 -3.19 20.58 -1.24
N VAL A 74 -3.91 19.70 -0.53
CA VAL A 74 -4.25 18.37 -1.03
C VAL A 74 -5.37 18.46 -2.05
N THR A 75 -4.99 18.34 -3.32
CA THR A 75 -5.92 18.31 -4.47
C THR A 75 -5.86 16.96 -5.17
N LEU A 76 -6.90 16.62 -5.95
CA LEU A 76 -6.89 15.40 -6.78
C LEU A 76 -5.72 15.37 -7.77
N ASN A 77 -5.30 16.55 -8.27
CA ASN A 77 -4.12 16.69 -9.14
C ASN A 77 -2.82 16.35 -8.40
N LEU A 78 -2.70 16.75 -7.13
CA LEU A 78 -1.55 16.40 -6.30
C LEU A 78 -1.51 14.89 -6.04
N ILE A 79 -2.65 14.29 -5.70
CA ILE A 79 -2.76 12.86 -5.41
C ILE A 79 -2.34 12.03 -6.64
N ILE A 80 -2.87 12.35 -7.83
CA ILE A 80 -2.53 11.58 -9.03
C ILE A 80 -1.05 11.70 -9.39
N SER A 81 -0.43 12.87 -9.22
CA SER A 81 1.00 13.06 -9.46
C SER A 81 1.85 12.27 -8.48
N ALA A 82 1.52 12.32 -7.19
CA ALA A 82 2.23 11.58 -6.15
C ALA A 82 2.10 10.05 -6.34
N VAL A 83 0.88 9.56 -6.57
CA VAL A 83 0.61 8.13 -6.77
C VAL A 83 1.28 7.62 -8.04
N SER A 84 1.25 8.39 -9.14
CA SER A 84 1.93 8.00 -10.39
C SER A 84 3.43 7.87 -10.19
N ALA A 85 4.07 8.83 -9.50
CA ALA A 85 5.49 8.77 -9.20
C ALA A 85 5.83 7.56 -8.30
N ALA A 86 5.00 7.28 -7.29
CA ALA A 86 5.19 6.15 -6.39
C ALA A 86 5.03 4.80 -7.12
N ILE A 87 4.04 4.66 -8.00
CA ILE A 87 3.87 3.47 -8.84
C ILE A 87 5.10 3.26 -9.72
N ILE A 88 5.55 4.30 -10.43
CA ILE A 88 6.72 4.21 -11.30
C ILE A 88 7.95 3.76 -10.50
N TRP A 89 8.15 4.32 -9.31
CA TRP A 89 9.25 3.93 -8.44
C TRP A 89 9.17 2.46 -8.01
N ASN A 90 8.02 2.01 -7.49
CA ASN A 90 7.80 0.62 -7.07
C ASN A 90 7.92 -0.41 -8.20
N LEU A 91 7.76 -0.01 -9.46
CA LEU A 91 7.97 -0.90 -10.61
C LEU A 91 9.42 -0.95 -11.07
N ILE A 92 10.19 0.10 -10.77
CA ILE A 92 11.62 0.18 -11.09
C ILE A 92 12.45 -0.59 -10.06
N THR A 93 12.07 -0.53 -8.78
CA THR A 93 12.75 -1.20 -7.65
C THR A 93 12.10 -2.54 -7.35
#